data_AF-A0A0E4CWG3-F1
#
_entry.id   AF-A0A0E4CWG3-F1
#
_cell.length_a   1.000
_cell.length_b   1.000
_cell.length_c   1.000
_cell.angle_alpha   90.00
_cell.angle_beta   90.00
_cell.angle_gamma   90.00
#
_symmetry.space_group_name_H-M   'P 1'
#
loop_
_entity.id
_entity.type
_entity.pdbx_description
1 polymer ?
#
loop_
_entity_poly.entity_id
_entity_poly.type
_entity_poly.pdbx_seq_one_letter_code
_entity_poly.pdbx_strand_id
1 'polypeptide(L)'
;MKKIKLLLVSVLAFASIASSASASPVNPDKNQQAAKTTTDVVVDGTLVGTRTTSIELKRESIGDNVTVNMISTTHYDLLPSATNEQKDFYQDKTESTVIEKADNQYYVDGVKLDDTATTEPIIDLGVNKNPLNALAASTDSGGIPEISHYYGNYQTYYFASYDSFKFWTGWGPAGNSVQKSNVSINNPYTSLAIMNISSFASYHSSMKLNTLSLMEILGLAAINIPDVIGAIVAGGAAAVQASMVYDAYNNAHDTLSAAYGYISHM
;
A
#
# COMPACT_ATOMS: atom_id res chain seq x y z
N MET A 1 -28.75 22.81 29.42
CA MET A 1 -27.38 22.60 29.96
C MET A 1 -27.17 21.12 30.24
N LYS A 2 -25.98 20.60 29.89
CA LYS A 2 -25.44 19.23 30.10
C LYS A 2 -25.96 18.15 29.12
N LYS A 3 -25.14 17.41 28.37
CA LYS A 3 -23.70 17.40 28.09
C LYS A 3 -23.53 16.79 26.68
N ILE A 4 -22.86 17.51 25.79
CA ILE A 4 -22.34 16.97 24.52
C ILE A 4 -21.29 15.90 24.88
N LYS A 5 -21.51 14.65 24.47
CA LYS A 5 -20.44 13.64 24.38
C LYS A 5 -20.05 13.56 22.92
N LEU A 6 -19.14 14.45 22.55
CA LEU A 6 -18.40 14.41 21.30
C LEU A 6 -17.37 13.28 21.45
N LEU A 7 -17.64 12.11 20.87
CA LEU A 7 -16.62 11.06 20.72
C LEU A 7 -15.96 11.30 19.37
N LEU A 8 -14.96 12.20 19.36
CA LEU A 8 -13.91 12.14 18.35
C LEU A 8 -13.20 10.79 18.55
N VAL A 9 -13.48 9.81 17.71
CA VAL A 9 -12.56 8.67 17.55
C VAL A 9 -11.56 9.10 16.48
N SER A 10 -10.62 9.94 16.91
CA SER A 10 -9.39 10.20 16.19
C SER A 10 -8.52 8.94 16.30
N VAL A 11 -8.58 8.07 15.28
CA VAL A 11 -7.59 7.00 15.14
C VAL A 11 -6.29 7.66 14.66
N LEU A 12 -5.52 8.18 15.62
CA LEU A 12 -4.09 8.37 15.42
C LEU A 12 -3.49 6.96 15.35
N ALA A 13 -3.33 6.43 14.13
CA ALA A 13 -2.44 5.31 13.90
C ALA A 13 -1.01 5.81 14.14
N PHE A 14 -0.48 5.56 15.33
CA PHE A 14 0.93 5.75 15.61
C PHE A 14 1.70 4.70 14.81
N ALA A 15 2.26 5.09 13.66
CA ALA A 15 3.36 4.35 13.07
C ALA A 15 4.55 4.48 14.03
N SER A 16 4.86 3.41 14.75
CA SER A 16 6.15 3.31 15.43
C SER A 16 7.22 3.27 14.35
N ILE A 17 7.95 4.39 14.25
CA ILE A 17 9.17 4.50 13.45
C ILE A 17 10.06 3.31 13.80
N ALA A 18 10.49 2.60 12.76
CA ALA A 18 11.31 1.41 12.86
C ALA A 18 12.47 1.62 13.84
N SER A 19 12.57 0.76 14.84
CA SER A 19 13.84 0.50 15.52
C SER A 19 14.76 -0.09 14.46
N SER A 20 15.59 0.74 13.82
CA SER A 20 16.81 0.23 13.21
C SER A 20 17.61 -0.38 14.36
N ALA A 21 17.58 -1.70 14.49
CA ALA A 21 18.51 -2.41 15.37
C ALA A 21 19.90 -2.32 14.75
N SER A 22 20.47 -1.12 14.76
CA SER A 22 21.83 -0.80 14.34
C SER A 22 22.72 -1.00 15.56
N ALA A 23 22.95 -2.26 15.95
CA ALA A 23 24.02 -2.57 16.88
C ALA A 23 25.36 -2.53 16.13
N SER A 24 25.93 -1.32 16.05
CA SER A 24 27.32 -0.94 15.71
C SER A 24 27.43 0.02 14.51
N PRO A 25 28.29 1.06 14.60
CA PRO A 25 28.56 1.98 13.51
C PRO A 25 29.49 1.30 12.52
N VAL A 26 28.93 0.45 11.67
CA VAL A 26 29.59 0.00 10.45
C VAL A 26 28.86 0.69 9.31
N ASN A 27 29.61 1.40 8.48
CA ASN A 27 29.17 1.98 7.22
C ASN A 27 28.15 1.01 6.57
N PRO A 28 26.86 1.37 6.41
CA PRO A 28 25.85 0.41 5.96
C PRO A 28 26.31 -0.16 4.61
N ASP A 29 26.46 -1.47 4.55
CA ASP A 29 26.93 -2.13 3.33
C ASP A 29 25.91 -1.84 2.22
N LYS A 30 26.33 -1.07 1.21
CA LYS A 30 25.46 -0.78 0.06
C LYS A 30 25.07 -2.05 -0.70
N ASN A 31 25.85 -3.11 -0.56
CA ASN A 31 25.62 -4.38 -1.24
C ASN A 31 24.62 -5.28 -0.50
N GLN A 32 24.39 -5.05 0.80
CA GLN A 32 23.38 -5.77 1.56
C GLN A 32 22.66 -4.85 2.55
N GLN A 33 21.37 -4.68 2.34
CA GLN A 33 20.54 -3.79 3.15
C GLN A 33 19.28 -4.52 3.56
N ALA A 34 18.78 -4.24 4.77
CA ALA A 34 17.55 -4.85 5.24
C ALA A 34 16.76 -3.86 6.08
N ALA A 35 15.44 -4.00 6.03
CA ALA A 35 14.55 -3.26 6.90
C ALA A 35 13.31 -4.06 7.24
N LYS A 36 12.69 -3.67 8.35
CA LYS A 36 11.50 -4.32 8.88
C LYS A 36 10.52 -3.26 9.32
N THR A 37 9.27 -3.40 8.91
CA THR A 37 8.15 -2.55 9.33
C THR A 37 7.03 -3.42 9.85
N THR A 38 6.32 -2.92 10.85
CA THR A 38 5.14 -3.59 11.40
C THR A 38 4.00 -2.59 11.40
N THR A 39 2.85 -3.01 10.86
CA THR A 39 1.64 -2.20 10.76
C THR A 39 0.44 -3.00 11.22
N ASP A 40 -0.53 -2.34 11.82
CA ASP A 40 -1.79 -2.97 12.19
C ASP A 40 -2.55 -3.43 10.95
N VAL A 41 -3.19 -4.61 11.07
CA VAL A 41 -4.17 -5.10 10.11
C VAL A 41 -5.54 -4.79 10.68
N VAL A 42 -6.28 -3.92 10.00
CA VAL A 42 -7.62 -3.48 10.40
C VAL A 42 -8.60 -3.86 9.29
N VAL A 43 -9.65 -4.58 9.66
CA VAL A 43 -10.76 -4.96 8.77
C VAL A 43 -12.05 -4.48 9.42
N ASP A 44 -12.87 -3.72 8.68
CA ASP A 44 -14.08 -3.07 9.22
C ASP A 44 -13.82 -2.36 10.56
N GLY A 45 -12.83 -1.45 10.57
CA GLY A 45 -12.47 -0.67 11.76
C GLY A 45 -11.97 -1.49 12.97
N THR A 46 -11.88 -2.81 12.85
CA THR A 46 -11.49 -3.73 13.91
C THR A 46 -10.07 -4.20 13.70
N LEU A 47 -9.22 -4.06 14.71
CA LEU A 47 -7.88 -4.63 14.71
C LEU A 47 -7.99 -6.16 14.68
N VAL A 48 -7.43 -6.80 13.65
CA VAL A 48 -7.44 -8.26 13.49
C VAL A 48 -6.06 -8.88 13.69
N GLY A 49 -4.99 -8.08 13.71
CA GLY A 49 -3.62 -8.56 13.88
C GLY A 49 -2.60 -7.50 13.51
N THR A 50 -1.36 -7.95 13.35
CA THR A 50 -0.26 -7.13 12.82
C THR A 50 0.33 -7.79 11.58
N ARG A 51 0.75 -6.95 10.63
CA ARG A 51 1.50 -7.33 9.44
C ARG A 51 2.92 -6.83 9.61
N THR A 52 3.87 -7.72 9.51
CA THR A 52 5.29 -7.40 9.50
C THR A 52 5.85 -7.61 8.09
N THR A 53 6.38 -6.56 7.49
CA THR A 53 7.06 -6.62 6.18
C THR A 53 8.55 -6.47 6.38
N SER A 54 9.32 -7.46 5.92
CA SER A 54 10.78 -7.43 5.90
C SER A 54 11.26 -7.31 4.47
N ILE A 55 12.07 -6.30 4.18
CA ILE A 55 12.72 -6.10 2.88
C ILE A 55 14.20 -6.43 3.05
N GLU A 56 14.73 -7.26 2.17
CA GLU A 56 16.17 -7.50 2.00
C GLU A 56 16.59 -7.13 0.58
N LEU A 57 17.67 -6.36 0.46
CA LEU A 57 18.27 -5.97 -0.81
C LEU A 57 19.66 -6.58 -0.91
N LYS A 58 19.92 -7.30 -2.00
CA LYS A 58 21.25 -7.77 -2.37
C LYS A 58 21.64 -7.12 -3.68
N ARG A 59 22.67 -6.29 -3.64
CA ARG A 59 23.12 -5.48 -4.78
C ARG A 59 24.47 -5.98 -5.29
N GLU A 60 24.54 -6.20 -6.58
CA GLU A 60 25.74 -6.56 -7.32
C GLU A 60 26.03 -5.47 -8.38
N SER A 61 27.30 -5.11 -8.55
CA SER A 61 27.72 -4.04 -9.46
C SER A 61 28.89 -4.51 -10.30
N ILE A 62 28.75 -4.46 -11.62
CA ILE A 62 29.80 -4.80 -12.58
C ILE A 62 29.95 -3.62 -13.54
N GLY A 63 30.97 -2.80 -13.32
CA GLY A 63 31.09 -1.51 -14.00
C GLY A 63 29.90 -0.60 -13.66
N ASP A 64 29.28 -0.01 -14.67
CA ASP A 64 28.09 0.83 -14.53
C ASP A 64 26.78 0.02 -14.42
N ASN A 65 26.84 -1.29 -14.66
CA ASN A 65 25.69 -2.16 -14.56
C ASN A 65 25.48 -2.57 -13.10
N VAL A 66 24.23 -2.53 -12.67
CA VAL A 66 23.83 -2.83 -11.29
C VAL A 66 22.62 -3.75 -11.32
N THR A 67 22.66 -4.80 -10.52
CA THR A 67 21.53 -5.69 -10.29
C THR A 67 21.21 -5.69 -8.81
N VAL A 68 19.95 -5.52 -8.45
CA VAL A 68 19.44 -5.56 -7.09
C VAL A 68 18.37 -6.65 -7.01
N ASN A 69 18.63 -7.69 -6.22
CA ASN A 69 17.60 -8.64 -5.83
C ASN A 69 16.92 -8.11 -4.57
N MET A 70 15.66 -7.71 -4.72
CA MET A 70 14.79 -7.31 -3.62
C MET A 70 13.95 -8.51 -3.20
N ILE A 71 14.03 -8.88 -1.93
CA ILE A 71 13.22 -9.93 -1.32
C ILE A 71 12.30 -9.25 -0.30
N SER A 72 10.99 -9.34 -0.52
CA SER A 72 9.97 -8.90 0.42
C SER A 72 9.35 -10.10 1.11
N THR A 73 9.32 -10.11 2.43
CA THR A 73 8.65 -11.14 3.24
C THR A 73 7.62 -10.49 4.13
N THR A 74 6.36 -10.87 3.92
CA THR A 74 5.23 -10.47 4.75
C THR A 74 4.88 -11.60 5.70
N HIS A 75 4.80 -11.27 6.99
CA HIS A 75 4.33 -12.16 8.04
C HIS A 75 3.12 -11.57 8.75
N TYR A 76 2.10 -12.38 9.00
CA TYR A 76 0.91 -11.99 9.74
C TYR A 76 0.84 -12.65 11.12
N ASP A 77 0.77 -11.82 12.16
CA ASP A 77 0.46 -12.25 13.52
C ASP A 77 -0.99 -11.84 13.83
N LEU A 78 -1.91 -12.76 13.59
CA LEU A 78 -3.35 -12.54 13.73
C LEU A 78 -3.84 -12.81 15.15
N LEU A 79 -4.72 -11.94 15.64
CA LEU A 79 -5.33 -12.10 16.96
C LEU A 79 -6.18 -13.38 17.00
N PRO A 80 -6.35 -14.00 18.19
CA PRO A 80 -7.24 -15.16 18.34
C PRO A 80 -8.69 -14.88 17.90
N SER A 81 -9.11 -13.62 17.96
CA SER A 81 -10.43 -13.13 17.53
C SER A 81 -10.60 -13.04 16.01
N ALA A 82 -9.53 -13.17 15.22
CA ALA A 82 -9.64 -13.20 13.76
C ALA A 82 -10.44 -14.43 13.30
N THR A 83 -11.35 -14.20 12.36
CA THR A 83 -12.18 -15.25 11.76
C THR A 83 -11.33 -16.22 10.93
N ASN A 84 -11.86 -17.41 10.64
CA ASN A 84 -11.16 -18.36 9.76
C ASN A 84 -10.96 -17.78 8.35
N GLU A 85 -11.95 -17.06 7.83
CA GLU A 85 -11.83 -16.37 6.53
C GLU A 85 -10.67 -15.36 6.52
N GLN A 86 -10.49 -14.60 7.60
CA GLN A 86 -9.36 -13.68 7.74
C GLN A 86 -8.02 -14.40 7.83
N LYS A 87 -7.96 -15.54 8.52
CA LYS A 87 -6.74 -16.37 8.62
C LYS A 87 -6.37 -17.00 7.28
N ASP A 88 -7.37 -17.43 6.52
CA ASP A 88 -7.18 -17.99 5.19
C ASP A 88 -6.78 -16.92 4.18
N PHE A 89 -7.22 -15.67 4.38
CA PHE A 89 -6.86 -14.54 3.53
C PHE A 89 -5.46 -13.97 3.83
N TYR A 90 -5.17 -13.70 5.11
CA TYR A 90 -3.90 -13.10 5.54
C TYR A 90 -2.85 -14.18 5.81
N GLN A 91 -2.25 -14.67 4.73
CA GLN A 91 -1.17 -15.65 4.79
C GLN A 91 0.20 -15.01 4.56
N ASP A 92 1.21 -15.62 5.17
CA ASP A 92 2.60 -15.25 4.96
C ASP A 92 2.98 -15.39 3.48
N LYS A 93 3.76 -14.44 2.97
CA LYS A 93 4.16 -14.38 1.56
C LYS A 93 5.61 -13.93 1.46
N THR A 94 6.36 -14.54 0.56
CA THR A 94 7.69 -14.07 0.16
C THR A 94 7.70 -13.83 -1.34
N GLU A 95 8.16 -12.66 -1.74
CA GLU A 95 8.30 -12.25 -3.13
C GLU A 95 9.73 -11.82 -3.40
N SER A 96 10.18 -12.06 -4.64
CA SER A 96 11.49 -11.63 -5.10
C SER A 96 11.31 -10.87 -6.41
N THR A 97 11.93 -9.70 -6.49
CA THR A 97 11.93 -8.84 -7.67
C THR A 97 13.39 -8.53 -8.01
N VAL A 98 13.73 -8.65 -9.30
CA VAL A 98 15.06 -8.28 -9.81
C VAL A 98 14.96 -6.91 -10.45
N ILE A 99 15.73 -5.96 -9.93
CA ILE A 99 15.78 -4.58 -10.41
C ILE A 99 17.17 -4.32 -10.98
N GLU A 100 17.24 -3.87 -12.21
CA GLU A 100 18.51 -3.71 -12.92
C GLU A 100 18.67 -2.32 -13.49
N LYS A 101 19.91 -1.84 -13.49
CA LYS A 101 20.35 -0.74 -14.34
C LYS A 101 21.40 -1.29 -15.30
N ALA A 102 21.08 -1.27 -16.58
CA ALA A 102 21.98 -1.66 -17.66
C ALA A 102 21.91 -0.62 -18.77
N ASP A 103 23.07 -0.19 -19.29
CA ASP A 103 23.16 0.81 -20.38
C ASP A 103 22.37 2.10 -20.09
N ASN A 104 22.41 2.54 -18.83
CA ASN A 104 21.68 3.69 -18.30
C ASN A 104 20.14 3.61 -18.44
N GLN A 105 19.60 2.40 -18.55
CA GLN A 105 18.17 2.12 -18.56
C GLN A 105 17.82 1.24 -17.35
N TYR A 106 16.59 1.40 -16.84
CA TYR A 106 16.10 0.62 -15.71
C TYR A 106 15.21 -0.52 -16.18
N TYR A 107 15.33 -1.67 -15.52
CA TYR A 107 14.55 -2.86 -15.77
C TYR A 107 14.02 -3.42 -14.46
N VAL A 108 12.82 -3.99 -14.50
CA VAL A 108 12.20 -4.69 -13.38
C VAL A 108 11.73 -6.04 -13.90
N ASP A 109 12.23 -7.13 -13.32
CA ASP A 109 12.00 -8.51 -13.77
C ASP A 109 12.24 -8.70 -15.28
N GLY A 110 13.30 -8.07 -15.80
CA GLY A 110 13.68 -8.10 -17.22
C GLY A 110 12.82 -7.21 -18.13
N VAL A 111 11.79 -6.54 -17.60
CA VAL A 111 10.97 -5.59 -18.36
C VAL A 111 11.54 -4.18 -18.22
N LYS A 112 11.87 -3.56 -19.36
CA LYS A 112 12.35 -2.18 -19.39
C LYS A 112 11.27 -1.22 -18.87
N LEU A 113 11.66 -0.33 -17.97
CA LEU A 113 10.82 0.79 -17.55
C LEU A 113 10.72 1.83 -18.66
N ASP A 114 9.49 2.20 -19.00
CA ASP A 114 9.20 3.23 -19.99
C ASP A 114 9.29 4.62 -19.34
N ASP A 115 10.26 5.43 -19.80
CA ASP A 115 10.54 6.80 -19.32
C ASP A 115 9.37 7.79 -19.54
N THR A 116 8.36 7.41 -20.33
CA THR A 116 7.22 8.30 -20.67
C THR A 116 6.09 8.27 -19.64
N ALA A 117 6.09 7.32 -18.71
CA ALA A 117 5.18 7.35 -17.59
C ALA A 117 5.74 8.33 -16.54
N THR A 118 5.02 9.44 -16.32
CA THR A 118 4.99 10.21 -15.05
C THR A 118 6.02 11.36 -14.88
N THR A 119 5.83 12.44 -15.66
CA THR A 119 6.45 13.77 -15.39
C THR A 119 5.55 14.71 -14.57
N GLU A 120 4.34 14.29 -14.17
CA GLU A 120 3.46 15.13 -13.36
C GLU A 120 3.79 14.99 -11.87
N PRO A 121 4.08 16.09 -11.15
CA PRO A 121 4.44 16.05 -9.74
C PRO A 121 3.25 15.65 -8.85
N ILE A 122 3.55 14.93 -7.77
CA ILE A 122 2.60 14.15 -6.98
C ILE A 122 1.72 14.95 -5.99
N ILE A 123 1.91 16.26 -5.79
CA ILE A 123 1.18 16.95 -4.70
C ILE A 123 0.64 18.32 -5.10
N ASP A 124 -0.69 18.42 -5.21
CA ASP A 124 -1.42 19.60 -4.77
C ASP A 124 -1.66 19.45 -3.26
N LEU A 125 -0.99 20.27 -2.44
CA LEU A 125 -1.30 20.41 -1.00
C LEU A 125 -2.61 21.17 -0.78
N GLY A 126 -3.38 21.37 -1.85
CA GLY A 126 -4.73 21.89 -1.91
C GLY A 126 -5.66 21.15 -0.96
N VAL A 127 -5.78 21.73 0.22
CA VAL A 127 -6.94 21.56 1.08
C VAL A 127 -8.18 21.76 0.21
N ASN A 128 -9.06 20.76 0.25
CA ASN A 128 -10.49 20.83 -0.08
C ASN A 128 -10.89 20.45 -1.51
N LYS A 129 -11.67 19.36 -1.63
CA LYS A 129 -13.10 19.45 -1.96
C LYS A 129 -13.74 18.10 -1.74
N ASN A 130 -14.66 18.04 -0.79
CA ASN A 130 -15.71 17.02 -0.67
C ASN A 130 -16.20 16.58 -2.06
N PRO A 131 -16.25 15.27 -2.34
CA PRO A 131 -17.39 14.76 -3.06
C PRO A 131 -17.83 13.46 -2.41
N LEU A 132 -18.96 13.49 -1.68
CA LEU A 132 -20.12 12.68 -2.03
C LEU A 132 -21.12 12.72 -0.88
N ASN A 133 -22.35 13.03 -1.29
CA ASN A 133 -23.52 13.04 -0.46
C ASN A 133 -23.66 11.72 0.30
N ALA A 134 -23.99 11.86 1.58
CA ALA A 134 -24.37 10.79 2.48
C ALA A 134 -25.34 9.81 1.80
N LEU A 135 -24.85 8.60 1.48
CA LEU A 135 -25.68 7.41 1.57
C LEU A 135 -25.97 7.21 3.07
N ALA A 136 -27.25 7.05 3.40
CA ALA A 136 -27.79 7.02 4.75
C ALA A 136 -26.90 6.26 5.73
N ALA A 137 -26.61 6.86 6.90
CA ALA A 137 -25.85 6.33 8.04
C ALA A 137 -25.46 4.84 7.93
N SER A 138 -24.39 4.58 7.18
CA SER A 138 -23.80 3.25 7.06
C SER A 138 -23.32 2.82 8.44
N THR A 139 -23.70 1.62 8.89
CA THR A 139 -23.20 1.09 10.18
C THR A 139 -21.86 0.38 10.01
N ASP A 140 -21.53 0.00 8.78
CA ASP A 140 -20.27 -0.61 8.39
C ASP A 140 -19.75 0.08 7.12
N SER A 141 -18.50 0.52 7.11
CA SER A 141 -17.90 1.17 5.95
C SER A 141 -16.39 1.06 5.99
N GLY A 142 -15.78 0.97 4.81
CA GLY A 142 -14.32 0.92 4.70
C GLY A 142 -13.83 1.31 3.31
N GLY A 143 -12.50 1.42 3.21
CA GLY A 143 -11.81 1.78 1.98
C GLY A 143 -11.56 3.28 1.81
N ILE A 144 -11.19 3.66 0.59
CA ILE A 144 -10.96 5.03 0.16
C ILE A 144 -12.13 5.41 -0.78
N PRO A 145 -13.06 6.29 -0.36
CA PRO A 145 -14.27 6.62 -1.13
C PRO A 145 -14.01 7.01 -2.60
N GLU A 146 -12.88 7.64 -2.87
CA GLU A 146 -12.50 8.10 -4.21
C GLU A 146 -12.04 6.96 -5.14
N ILE A 147 -11.64 5.80 -4.60
CA ILE A 147 -10.99 4.71 -5.36
C ILE A 147 -11.66 3.36 -5.15
N SER A 148 -11.82 2.91 -3.91
CA SER A 148 -12.33 1.57 -3.62
C SER A 148 -12.90 1.56 -2.22
N HIS A 149 -14.20 1.33 -2.11
CA HIS A 149 -14.94 1.47 -0.86
C HIS A 149 -16.19 0.62 -0.82
N TYR A 150 -16.73 0.49 0.38
CA TYR A 150 -18.02 -0.14 0.61
C TYR A 150 -18.80 0.57 1.72
N TYR A 151 -20.12 0.45 1.65
CA TYR A 151 -21.07 0.93 2.65
C TYR A 151 -22.12 -0.15 2.90
N GLY A 152 -22.38 -0.51 4.15
CA GLY A 152 -23.34 -1.55 4.48
C GLY A 152 -24.00 -1.42 5.83
N ASN A 153 -24.91 -2.37 6.08
CA ASN A 153 -25.69 -2.48 7.31
C ASN A 153 -25.65 -3.90 7.91
N TYR A 154 -24.58 -4.67 7.62
CA TYR A 154 -24.41 -6.08 8.00
C TYR A 154 -25.43 -7.07 7.40
N GLN A 155 -26.31 -6.60 6.52
CA GLN A 155 -27.25 -7.46 5.76
C GLN A 155 -27.03 -7.28 4.27
N THR A 156 -26.91 -6.03 3.84
CA THR A 156 -26.69 -5.65 2.46
C THR A 156 -25.64 -4.57 2.35
N TYR A 157 -24.89 -4.61 1.25
CA TYR A 157 -23.77 -3.74 0.99
C TYR A 157 -23.88 -3.07 -0.37
N TYR A 158 -23.32 -1.88 -0.43
CA TYR A 158 -22.92 -1.17 -1.63
C TYR A 158 -21.39 -1.29 -1.76
N PHE A 159 -20.92 -1.62 -2.96
CA PHE A 159 -19.52 -1.71 -3.30
C PHE A 159 -19.22 -0.83 -4.51
N ALA A 160 -18.08 -0.16 -4.48
CA ALA A 160 -17.54 0.55 -5.63
C ALA A 160 -16.02 0.46 -5.65
N SER A 161 -15.44 0.19 -6.82
CA SER A 161 -14.00 0.05 -6.96
C SER A 161 -13.54 0.38 -8.38
N TYR A 162 -12.34 0.94 -8.49
CA TYR A 162 -11.60 1.03 -9.74
C TYR A 162 -10.64 -0.17 -9.88
N ASP A 163 -10.30 -0.58 -11.10
CA ASP A 163 -9.33 -1.65 -11.35
C ASP A 163 -7.87 -1.18 -11.20
N SER A 164 -7.63 0.13 -11.11
CA SER A 164 -6.31 0.71 -10.90
C SER A 164 -6.39 2.07 -10.18
N PHE A 165 -5.23 2.63 -9.81
CA PHE A 165 -5.16 3.95 -9.19
C PHE A 165 -3.90 4.71 -9.63
N LYS A 166 -4.01 6.04 -9.67
CA LYS A 166 -2.94 6.96 -10.01
C LYS A 166 -2.08 7.20 -8.79
N PHE A 167 -1.02 6.43 -8.61
CA PHE A 167 -0.03 6.76 -7.58
C PHE A 167 0.74 8.04 -7.97
N TRP A 168 1.24 8.06 -9.20
CA TRP A 168 2.30 8.98 -9.62
C TRP A 168 1.83 10.33 -10.18
N THR A 169 0.52 10.53 -10.32
CA THR A 169 -0.05 11.72 -10.98
C THR A 169 -1.22 12.35 -10.21
N GLY A 170 -1.52 11.90 -8.98
CA GLY A 170 -2.56 12.55 -8.18
C GLY A 170 -3.29 11.71 -7.13
N TRP A 171 -2.75 10.55 -6.71
CA TRP A 171 -3.33 9.68 -5.67
C TRP A 171 -4.81 9.31 -5.85
N GLY A 172 -5.30 9.36 -7.09
CA GLY A 172 -6.72 9.24 -7.41
C GLY A 172 -7.05 7.95 -8.14
N PRO A 173 -8.30 7.75 -8.55
CA PRO A 173 -8.70 6.56 -9.31
C PRO A 173 -8.12 6.54 -10.73
N ALA A 174 -7.89 5.34 -11.26
CA ALA A 174 -7.48 5.09 -12.65
C ALA A 174 -8.23 3.89 -13.24
N GLY A 175 -8.18 3.75 -14.56
CA GLY A 175 -8.74 2.59 -15.25
C GLY A 175 -10.28 2.53 -15.20
N ASN A 176 -10.84 1.33 -15.20
CA ASN A 176 -12.28 1.08 -15.22
C ASN A 176 -12.87 1.05 -13.81
N SER A 177 -14.16 1.39 -13.69
CA SER A 177 -14.89 1.34 -12.42
C SER A 177 -16.00 0.30 -12.44
N VAL A 178 -16.22 -0.36 -11.31
CA VAL A 178 -17.37 -1.23 -11.05
C VAL A 178 -18.13 -0.77 -9.81
N GLN A 179 -19.46 -0.89 -9.84
CA GLN A 179 -20.33 -0.58 -8.72
C GLN A 179 -21.44 -1.64 -8.60
N LYS A 180 -21.75 -2.05 -7.37
CA LYS A 180 -22.82 -2.99 -7.04
C LYS A 180 -23.58 -2.51 -5.82
N SER A 181 -24.90 -2.60 -5.85
CA SER A 181 -25.79 -2.14 -4.78
C SER A 181 -26.66 -3.28 -4.28
N ASN A 182 -27.09 -3.22 -3.02
CA ASN A 182 -27.94 -4.22 -2.38
C ASN A 182 -27.37 -5.65 -2.43
N VAL A 183 -26.04 -5.78 -2.37
CA VAL A 183 -25.36 -7.08 -2.34
C VAL A 183 -25.56 -7.71 -0.97
N SER A 184 -26.14 -8.90 -0.91
CA SER A 184 -26.36 -9.62 0.35
C SER A 184 -25.02 -10.00 1.00
N ILE A 185 -24.93 -9.90 2.33
CA ILE A 185 -23.78 -10.39 3.11
C ILE A 185 -23.48 -11.87 2.84
N ASN A 186 -24.50 -12.64 2.47
CA ASN A 186 -24.36 -14.07 2.16
C ASN A 186 -23.82 -14.33 0.74
N ASN A 187 -23.59 -13.30 -0.08
CA ASN A 187 -22.92 -13.47 -1.36
C ASN A 187 -21.44 -13.89 -1.10
N PRO A 188 -20.94 -14.96 -1.75
CA PRO A 188 -19.62 -15.54 -1.47
C PRO A 188 -18.45 -14.56 -1.71
N TYR A 189 -18.67 -13.49 -2.48
CA TYR A 189 -17.64 -12.51 -2.78
C TYR A 189 -17.60 -11.33 -1.79
N THR A 190 -18.60 -11.21 -0.90
CA THR A 190 -18.75 -10.04 -0.03
C THR A 190 -17.60 -9.88 0.95
N SER A 191 -17.27 -10.92 1.72
CA SER A 191 -16.18 -10.84 2.69
C SER A 191 -14.81 -10.68 2.02
N LEU A 192 -14.61 -11.36 0.87
CA LEU A 192 -13.40 -11.22 0.05
C LEU A 192 -13.22 -9.78 -0.46
N ALA A 193 -14.28 -9.15 -0.96
CA ALA A 193 -14.21 -7.75 -1.40
C ALA A 193 -13.90 -6.81 -0.22
N ILE A 194 -14.57 -6.97 0.93
CA ILE A 194 -14.32 -6.15 2.13
C ILE A 194 -12.86 -6.26 2.59
N MET A 195 -12.30 -7.48 2.66
CA MET A 195 -10.91 -7.71 3.07
C MET A 195 -9.91 -7.08 2.09
N ASN A 196 -10.17 -7.20 0.78
CA ASN A 196 -9.31 -6.59 -0.24
C ASN A 196 -9.40 -5.06 -0.25
N ILE A 197 -10.59 -4.48 -0.09
CA ILE A 197 -10.78 -3.03 0.05
C ILE A 197 -10.04 -2.49 1.29
N SER A 198 -10.16 -3.19 2.42
CA SER A 198 -9.48 -2.80 3.66
C SER A 198 -7.96 -2.90 3.53
N SER A 199 -7.47 -3.99 2.91
CA SER A 199 -6.04 -4.18 2.67
C SER A 199 -5.47 -3.15 1.70
N PHE A 200 -6.20 -2.84 0.62
CA PHE A 200 -5.87 -1.75 -0.29
C PHE A 200 -5.70 -0.42 0.44
N ALA A 201 -6.65 -0.03 1.30
CA ALA A 201 -6.56 1.21 2.06
C ALA A 201 -5.32 1.25 2.99
N SER A 202 -4.98 0.12 3.62
CA SER A 202 -3.78 -0.03 4.44
C SER A 202 -2.50 0.14 3.61
N TYR A 203 -2.33 -0.62 2.52
CA TYR A 203 -1.15 -0.54 1.66
C TYR A 203 -1.02 0.82 0.99
N HIS A 204 -2.12 1.41 0.52
CA HIS A 204 -2.12 2.75 -0.05
C HIS A 204 -1.67 3.82 0.96
N SER A 205 -2.05 3.68 2.24
CA SER A 205 -1.59 4.57 3.31
C SER A 205 -0.11 4.37 3.63
N SER A 206 0.36 3.12 3.70
CA SER A 206 1.79 2.82 3.86
C SER A 206 2.62 3.38 2.71
N MET A 207 2.15 3.23 1.47
CA MET A 207 2.77 3.80 0.28
C MET A 207 2.85 5.34 0.38
N LYS A 208 1.77 6.04 0.78
CA LYS A 208 1.80 7.50 1.04
C LYS A 208 2.91 7.90 2.02
N LEU A 209 2.94 7.26 3.18
CA LEU A 209 3.94 7.56 4.21
C LEU A 209 5.36 7.27 3.74
N ASN A 210 5.57 6.12 3.10
CA ASN A 210 6.88 5.72 2.56
C ASN A 210 7.37 6.67 1.46
N THR A 211 6.45 7.19 0.64
CA THR A 211 6.77 8.15 -0.42
C THR A 211 7.23 9.47 0.17
N LEU A 212 6.54 9.98 1.19
CA LEU A 212 6.93 11.20 1.89
C LEU A 212 8.32 11.06 2.54
N SER A 213 8.58 9.92 3.20
CA SER A 213 9.90 9.63 3.77
C SER A 213 11.00 9.55 2.70
N LEU A 214 10.70 8.96 1.54
CA LEU A 214 11.66 8.90 0.43
C LEU A 214 11.96 10.29 -0.14
N MET A 215 10.93 11.10 -0.33
CA MET A 215 11.05 12.49 -0.80
C MET A 215 11.96 13.31 0.14
N GLU A 216 11.81 13.13 1.45
CA GLU A 216 12.66 13.77 2.45
C GLU A 216 14.13 13.32 2.33
N ILE A 217 14.37 12.01 2.18
CA ILE A 217 15.73 11.44 2.02
C ILE A 217 16.39 11.94 0.72
N LEU A 218 15.64 12.02 -0.37
CA LEU A 218 16.14 12.47 -1.67
C LEU A 218 16.25 13.99 -1.78
N GLY A 219 15.62 14.74 -0.87
CA GLY A 219 15.52 16.20 -0.93
C GLY A 219 14.70 16.68 -2.14
N LEU A 220 13.72 15.90 -2.57
CA LEU A 220 12.89 16.17 -3.75
C LEU A 220 11.47 16.59 -3.34
N ALA A 221 10.91 17.55 -4.07
CA ALA A 221 9.53 18.01 -3.87
C ALA A 221 8.48 17.10 -4.52
N ALA A 222 8.90 16.22 -5.42
CA ALA A 222 8.09 15.17 -6.05
C ALA A 222 9.02 14.06 -6.54
N ILE A 223 8.50 12.84 -6.65
CA ILE A 223 9.23 11.68 -7.18
C ILE A 223 8.33 10.89 -8.13
N ASN A 224 8.91 10.18 -9.09
CA ASN A 224 8.22 9.29 -10.02
C ASN A 224 8.73 7.84 -9.92
N ILE A 225 8.20 6.91 -10.75
CA ILE A 225 8.66 5.51 -10.75
C ILE A 225 10.18 5.43 -11.00
N PRO A 226 10.75 6.09 -12.04
CA PRO A 226 12.19 6.11 -12.24
C PRO A 226 12.99 6.58 -11.01
N ASP A 227 12.52 7.57 -10.25
CA ASP A 227 13.20 8.03 -9.03
C ASP A 227 13.22 6.94 -7.95
N VAL A 228 12.11 6.22 -7.75
CA VAL A 228 12.03 5.11 -6.80
C VAL A 228 12.96 3.98 -7.23
N ILE A 229 12.89 3.55 -8.48
CA ILE A 229 13.71 2.45 -8.99
C ILE A 229 15.20 2.84 -9.01
N GLY A 230 15.49 4.08 -9.42
CA GLY A 230 16.83 4.65 -9.39
C GLY A 230 17.42 4.70 -7.98
N ALA A 231 16.61 5.05 -6.97
CA ALA A 231 17.02 5.02 -5.57
C ALA A 231 17.34 3.59 -5.09
N ILE A 232 16.53 2.58 -5.47
CA ILE A 232 16.81 1.16 -5.17
C ILE A 232 18.16 0.74 -5.74
N VAL A 233 18.40 1.03 -7.02
CA VAL A 233 19.65 0.74 -7.72
C VAL A 233 20.86 1.45 -7.08
N ALA A 234 20.68 2.69 -6.63
CA ALA A 234 21.76 3.48 -6.04
C ALA A 234 22.26 2.92 -4.70
N GLY A 235 21.39 2.20 -3.96
CA GLY A 235 21.69 1.65 -2.64
C GLY A 235 21.66 2.67 -1.50
N GLY A 236 21.93 2.22 -0.28
CA GLY A 236 21.90 3.04 0.93
C GLY A 236 20.50 3.33 1.46
N ALA A 237 20.36 4.28 2.39
CA ALA A 237 19.09 4.54 3.09
C ALA A 237 17.90 4.82 2.13
N ALA A 238 18.15 5.51 1.01
CA ALA A 238 17.14 5.77 0.00
C ALA A 238 16.62 4.50 -0.68
N ALA A 239 17.49 3.49 -0.91
CA ALA A 239 17.10 2.24 -1.53
C ALA A 239 16.12 1.46 -0.67
N VAL A 240 16.39 1.38 0.65
CA VAL A 240 15.48 0.74 1.61
C VAL A 240 14.10 1.40 1.57
N GLN A 241 14.06 2.73 1.66
CA GLN A 241 12.79 3.45 1.69
C GLN A 241 12.04 3.35 0.35
N ALA A 242 12.77 3.38 -0.77
CA ALA A 242 12.22 3.19 -2.11
C ALA A 242 11.65 1.78 -2.31
N SER A 243 12.31 0.75 -1.79
CA SER A 243 11.77 -0.61 -1.81
C SER A 243 10.48 -0.73 -1.00
N MET A 244 10.34 -0.01 0.12
CA MET A 244 9.07 0.04 0.87
C MET A 244 7.95 0.77 0.11
N VAL A 245 8.28 1.80 -0.69
CA VAL A 245 7.31 2.45 -1.59
C VAL A 245 6.85 1.45 -2.66
N TYR A 246 7.80 0.80 -3.32
CA TYR A 246 7.55 -0.12 -4.41
C TYR A 246 6.74 -1.35 -3.96
N ASP A 247 7.11 -1.96 -2.83
CA ASP A 247 6.37 -3.08 -2.24
C ASP A 247 4.93 -2.69 -1.86
N ALA A 248 4.75 -1.55 -1.20
CA ALA A 248 3.41 -1.08 -0.83
C ALA A 248 2.55 -0.73 -2.06
N TYR A 249 3.16 -0.22 -3.12
CA TYR A 249 2.49 0.04 -4.40
C TYR A 249 1.97 -1.25 -5.04
N ASN A 250 2.81 -2.28 -5.16
CA ASN A 250 2.41 -3.56 -5.77
C ASN A 250 1.30 -4.23 -4.95
N ASN A 251 1.45 -4.29 -3.63
CA ASN A 251 0.42 -4.85 -2.76
C ASN A 251 -0.90 -4.07 -2.81
N ALA A 252 -0.85 -2.73 -2.88
CA ALA A 252 -2.06 -1.91 -3.09
C ALA A 252 -2.71 -2.22 -4.45
N HIS A 253 -1.91 -2.33 -5.51
CA HIS A 253 -2.42 -2.63 -6.84
C HIS A 253 -3.09 -4.01 -6.91
N ASP A 254 -2.45 -5.04 -6.34
CA ASP A 254 -2.97 -6.41 -6.33
C ASP A 254 -4.29 -6.51 -5.53
N THR A 255 -4.33 -5.92 -4.34
CA THR A 255 -5.55 -5.94 -3.50
C THR A 255 -6.67 -5.11 -4.12
N LEU A 256 -6.37 -3.99 -4.79
CA LEU A 256 -7.37 -3.22 -5.54
C LEU A 256 -7.94 -4.04 -6.70
N SER A 257 -7.07 -4.65 -7.51
CA SER A 257 -7.45 -5.49 -8.65
C SER A 257 -8.32 -6.68 -8.20
N ALA A 258 -7.94 -7.33 -7.10
CA ALA A 258 -8.74 -8.41 -6.51
C ALA A 258 -10.11 -7.90 -6.02
N ALA A 259 -10.18 -6.75 -5.34
CA ALA A 259 -11.45 -6.13 -4.93
C ALA A 259 -12.36 -5.86 -6.14
N TYR A 260 -11.84 -5.22 -7.17
CA TYR A 260 -12.56 -4.98 -8.43
C TYR A 260 -13.09 -6.28 -9.04
N GLY A 261 -12.25 -7.32 -9.07
CA GLY A 261 -12.60 -8.65 -9.55
C GLY A 261 -13.77 -9.25 -8.78
N TYR A 262 -13.71 -9.27 -7.45
CA TYR A 262 -14.80 -9.79 -6.61
C TYR A 262 -16.10 -9.02 -6.78
N ILE A 263 -16.04 -7.68 -6.80
CA ILE A 263 -17.22 -6.83 -6.98
C ILE A 263 -17.85 -7.06 -8.36
N SER A 264 -17.03 -7.26 -9.40
CA SER A 264 -17.53 -7.54 -10.76
C SER A 264 -18.36 -8.82 -10.85
N HIS A 265 -18.05 -9.82 -10.01
CA HIS A 265 -18.72 -11.13 -9.97
C HIS A 265 -19.89 -11.23 -8.98
N MET A 266 -20.18 -10.16 -8.22
CA MET A 266 -21.37 -10.07 -7.35
C MET A 266 -22.66 -9.86 -8.15
#